data_AF-A0A4Q2XEQ2-F1
#
_entry.id   AF-A0A4Q2XEQ2-F1
#
_cell.length_a   1.000
_cell.length_b   1.000
_cell.length_c   1.000
_cell.angle_alpha   90.00
_cell.angle_beta   90.00
_cell.angle_gamma   90.00
#
_symmetry.space_group_name_H-M   'P 1'
#
loop_
_entity.id
_entity.type
_entity.pdbx_description
1 polymer ?
#
loop_
_entity_poly.entity_id
_entity_poly.type
_entity_poly.pdbx_seq_one_letter_code
_entity_poly.pdbx_strand_id
1 'polypeptide(L)'
;MLPIPRLPWLAPALLGLVLPAGAGPYSASSGDPSNAFDAPVPGFVGPHGVGKARLFTFDLDDEGQEIYENPGNYVNPLFFGWASEAAFYQPSETVSVSFSDPERALGPVSGDNFDVVSLGDQSAASIFLGNSPGTITLAFAKPIRDLSGADFVIFENGHITQTNEGGAGVGGIFAELAYVEVSADGETFVPLPATSLNAALAVLPGFGTRFASIDATNVFNLAGKHVNAYGQSWGTPFDLAGSGLSQITHIRLVDVPGSGAYKDSADRPIYDAWKTISSGGFDLEAIGAISVSMTYAEWPQLENVPLNRRGPADDPDGDGIPNLLEYACGTLPWLGDAVRPTLVSDPAGKGLSFLRDERAGDLRYEVQVSENAATWVTLASGDGGAPLQAAPGQTPLITDVSAGSIRSVGVIRRTAVSEQPPAGSTRRFYRLKVTLIP
;
A
#
# COMPACT_ATOMS: atom_id res chain seq x y z
N MET A 1 19.52 34.18 -45.10
CA MET A 1 18.44 33.80 -44.16
C MET A 1 18.12 32.33 -44.40
N LEU A 2 18.67 31.45 -43.58
CA LEU A 2 18.39 30.02 -43.54
C LEU A 2 17.66 29.75 -42.22
N PRO A 3 16.61 28.91 -42.19
CA PRO A 3 15.83 28.70 -40.98
C PRO A 3 16.59 27.81 -39.99
N ILE A 4 16.65 28.27 -38.74
CA ILE A 4 17.20 27.51 -37.62
C ILE A 4 16.18 26.41 -37.26
N PRO A 5 16.55 25.12 -37.21
CA PRO A 5 15.64 24.06 -36.80
C PRO A 5 15.38 24.16 -35.29
N ARG A 6 14.11 24.13 -34.89
CA ARG A 6 13.69 24.03 -33.49
C ARG A 6 14.05 22.65 -32.96
N LEU A 7 14.83 22.57 -31.88
CA LEU A 7 15.00 21.33 -31.12
C LEU A 7 13.65 20.94 -30.48
N PRO A 8 13.27 19.65 -30.50
CA PRO A 8 12.11 19.17 -29.76
C PRO A 8 12.42 19.15 -28.27
N TRP A 9 11.38 19.40 -27.48
CA TRP A 9 11.40 19.42 -26.04
C TRP A 9 11.77 18.04 -25.49
N LEU A 10 12.81 17.98 -24.65
CA LEU A 10 13.11 16.82 -23.83
C LEU A 10 12.08 16.78 -22.68
N ALA A 11 11.11 15.88 -22.79
CA ALA A 11 10.35 15.43 -21.63
C ALA A 11 11.34 14.81 -20.61
N PRO A 12 11.18 15.03 -19.29
CA PRO A 12 11.96 14.30 -18.33
C PRO A 12 11.57 12.82 -18.46
N ALA A 13 12.52 12.01 -18.92
CA ALA A 13 12.40 10.56 -18.90
C ALA A 13 12.34 10.15 -17.43
N LEU A 14 11.16 9.72 -16.96
CA LEU A 14 11.11 8.76 -15.87
C LEU A 14 11.82 7.51 -16.38
N LEU A 15 13.07 7.31 -15.96
CA LEU A 15 13.67 5.99 -16.01
C LEU A 15 12.87 5.11 -15.04
N GLY A 16 11.86 4.42 -15.56
CA GLY A 16 11.37 3.21 -14.92
C GLY A 16 12.55 2.25 -14.84
N LEU A 17 13.06 2.05 -13.63
CA LEU A 17 14.04 1.00 -13.39
C LEU A 17 13.29 -0.32 -13.60
N VAL A 18 13.47 -0.95 -14.76
CA VAL A 18 13.20 -2.39 -14.89
C VAL A 18 14.23 -3.05 -13.98
N LEU A 19 13.82 -3.35 -12.75
CA LEU A 19 14.66 -4.06 -11.80
C LEU A 19 14.98 -5.43 -12.41
N PRO A 20 16.26 -5.82 -12.51
CA PRO A 20 16.59 -7.16 -12.94
C PRO A 20 15.98 -8.14 -11.94
N ALA A 21 15.09 -9.00 -12.43
CA ALA A 21 14.57 -10.13 -11.68
C ALA A 21 15.76 -10.91 -11.08
N GLY A 22 15.81 -11.04 -9.74
CA GLY A 22 16.81 -11.84 -9.03
C GLY A 22 17.80 -11.09 -8.13
N ALA A 23 17.72 -9.77 -7.96
CA ALA A 23 18.55 -9.04 -6.98
C ALA A 23 17.87 -8.99 -5.60
N GLY A 24 17.81 -10.14 -4.91
CA GLY A 24 17.54 -10.17 -3.47
C GLY A 24 18.73 -9.58 -2.67
N PRO A 25 18.58 -9.35 -1.35
CA PRO A 25 17.42 -9.70 -0.54
C PRO A 25 16.26 -8.69 -0.69
N TYR A 26 15.04 -9.23 -0.74
CA TYR A 26 13.77 -8.49 -0.63
C TYR A 26 13.43 -8.20 0.84
N SER A 27 12.27 -7.60 1.10
CA SER A 27 11.88 -7.25 2.48
C SER A 27 11.76 -8.47 3.41
N ALA A 28 12.06 -8.24 4.69
CA ALA A 28 11.69 -9.18 5.75
C ALA A 28 10.17 -9.23 5.92
N SER A 29 9.66 -10.30 6.53
CA SER A 29 8.21 -10.55 6.69
C SER A 29 7.48 -9.56 7.60
N SER A 30 8.20 -8.71 8.34
CA SER A 30 7.64 -7.63 9.14
C SER A 30 8.74 -6.62 9.50
N GLY A 31 8.36 -5.39 9.88
CA GLY A 31 9.29 -4.46 10.53
C GLY A 31 10.49 -3.98 9.69
N ASP A 32 10.44 -4.09 8.36
CA ASP A 32 11.49 -3.63 7.43
C ASP A 32 11.00 -2.50 6.50
N PRO A 33 10.54 -1.36 7.04
CA PRO A 33 9.92 -0.29 6.26
C PRO A 33 10.91 0.41 5.30
N SER A 34 12.22 0.22 5.47
CA SER A 34 13.26 0.89 4.68
C SER A 34 13.70 0.12 3.43
N ASN A 35 13.18 -1.09 3.24
CA ASN A 35 13.53 -1.92 2.09
C ASN A 35 13.08 -1.27 0.78
N ALA A 36 13.93 -1.32 -0.24
CA ALA A 36 13.59 -0.77 -1.56
C ALA A 36 12.50 -1.56 -2.27
N PHE A 37 12.40 -2.84 -1.92
CA PHE A 37 11.50 -3.80 -2.52
C PHE A 37 10.47 -4.16 -1.47
N ASP A 38 9.19 -4.14 -1.87
CA ASP A 38 8.06 -4.73 -1.16
C ASP A 38 8.05 -4.60 0.38
N ALA A 39 8.50 -3.45 0.90
CA ALA A 39 8.59 -3.21 2.33
C ALA A 39 7.22 -3.42 3.01
N PRO A 40 7.14 -4.20 4.11
CA PRO A 40 5.88 -4.59 4.73
C PRO A 40 5.03 -3.38 5.11
N VAL A 41 3.75 -3.43 4.74
CA VAL A 41 2.79 -2.37 5.09
C VAL A 41 1.96 -2.81 6.31
N PRO A 42 1.94 -2.05 7.41
CA PRO A 42 1.19 -2.44 8.60
C PRO A 42 -0.32 -2.29 8.36
N GLY A 43 -1.09 -3.30 8.73
CA GLY A 43 -2.56 -3.24 8.73
C GLY A 43 -3.10 -2.32 9.82
N PHE A 44 -2.36 -2.20 10.93
CA PHE A 44 -2.72 -1.38 12.08
C PHE A 44 -1.58 -0.46 12.51
N VAL A 45 -1.94 0.73 12.99
CA VAL A 45 -1.02 1.70 13.59
C VAL A 45 -1.63 2.27 14.88
N GLY A 46 -0.82 2.91 15.70
CA GLY A 46 -1.28 3.57 16.92
C GLY A 46 -0.30 3.46 18.09
N PRO A 47 -0.75 3.82 19.31
CA PRO A 47 0.10 3.94 20.50
C PRO A 47 0.68 2.61 20.99
N HIS A 48 0.11 1.47 20.60
CA HIS A 48 0.65 0.15 20.97
C HIS A 48 1.76 -0.33 20.02
N GLY A 49 2.03 0.44 18.96
CA GLY A 49 3.11 0.18 18.00
C GLY A 49 2.60 -0.18 16.61
N VAL A 50 3.46 0.03 15.62
CA VAL A 50 3.17 -0.22 14.22
C VAL A 50 3.03 -1.72 13.96
N GLY A 51 1.99 -2.11 13.21
CA GLY A 51 1.71 -3.50 12.87
C GLY A 51 1.17 -4.33 14.04
N LYS A 52 0.78 -3.70 15.17
CA LYS A 52 0.10 -4.40 16.27
C LYS A 52 -1.41 -4.37 16.07
N ALA A 53 -2.02 -5.52 15.82
CA ALA A 53 -3.44 -5.62 15.52
C ALA A 53 -4.31 -5.38 16.77
N ARG A 54 -5.46 -4.73 16.59
CA ARG A 54 -6.47 -4.56 17.64
C ARG A 54 -7.37 -5.80 17.65
N LEU A 55 -6.99 -6.82 18.40
CA LEU A 55 -7.64 -8.14 18.36
C LEU A 55 -8.58 -8.35 19.54
N PHE A 56 -9.79 -8.82 19.27
CA PHE A 56 -10.71 -9.23 20.34
C PHE A 56 -10.18 -10.50 21.02
N THR A 57 -10.10 -10.51 22.35
CA THR A 57 -9.54 -11.65 23.10
C THR A 57 -10.57 -12.73 23.44
N PHE A 58 -11.82 -12.57 22.98
CA PHE A 58 -12.97 -13.39 23.36
C PHE A 58 -13.37 -13.31 24.84
N ASP A 59 -12.78 -12.38 25.59
CA ASP A 59 -13.09 -12.10 26.99
C ASP A 59 -13.91 -10.81 27.11
N LEU A 60 -14.71 -10.75 28.18
CA LEU A 60 -15.41 -9.55 28.60
C LEU A 60 -14.85 -9.05 29.94
N ASP A 61 -14.81 -7.73 30.14
CA ASP A 61 -14.49 -7.13 31.43
C ASP A 61 -15.64 -7.31 32.45
N ASP A 62 -15.42 -6.83 33.68
CA ASP A 62 -16.41 -6.94 34.77
C ASP A 62 -17.72 -6.19 34.46
N GLU A 63 -17.70 -5.26 33.50
CA GLU A 63 -18.83 -4.49 32.98
C GLU A 63 -19.47 -5.12 31.73
N GLY A 64 -18.97 -6.27 31.27
CA GLY A 64 -19.46 -6.99 30.09
C GLY A 64 -19.04 -6.38 28.75
N GLN A 65 -18.00 -5.54 28.73
CA GLN A 65 -17.43 -4.97 27.50
C GLN A 65 -16.34 -5.87 26.94
N GLU A 66 -16.22 -5.88 25.62
CA GLU A 66 -15.20 -6.64 24.89
C GLU A 66 -13.78 -6.19 25.24
N ILE A 67 -12.91 -7.15 25.55
CA ILE A 67 -11.49 -6.90 25.79
C ILE A 67 -10.72 -7.06 24.49
N TYR A 68 -9.86 -6.10 24.19
CA TYR A 68 -9.00 -6.11 23.01
C TYR A 68 -7.52 -6.12 23.40
N GLU A 69 -6.73 -6.92 22.69
CA GLU A 69 -5.29 -6.71 22.58
C GLU A 69 -5.04 -5.42 21.80
N ASN A 70 -4.05 -4.63 22.21
CA ASN A 70 -3.70 -3.35 21.57
C ASN A 70 -4.91 -2.42 21.35
N PRO A 71 -5.74 -2.16 22.39
CA PRO A 71 -7.07 -1.55 22.24
C PRO A 71 -7.05 -0.13 21.67
N GLY A 72 -5.92 0.59 21.75
CA GLY A 72 -5.75 1.92 21.19
C GLY A 72 -5.24 1.97 19.74
N ASN A 73 -4.90 0.83 19.14
CA ASN A 73 -4.51 0.78 17.73
C ASN A 73 -5.74 0.76 16.81
N TYR A 74 -5.56 1.23 15.59
CA TYR A 74 -6.61 1.35 14.59
C TYR A 74 -6.09 0.95 13.21
N VAL A 75 -7.01 0.59 12.31
CA VAL A 75 -6.69 0.24 10.92
C VAL A 75 -5.92 1.39 10.28
N ASN A 76 -4.83 1.07 9.59
CA ASN A 76 -3.92 2.06 9.04
C ASN A 76 -4.64 3.03 8.08
N PRO A 77 -4.65 4.34 8.37
CA PRO A 77 -5.29 5.36 7.51
C PRO A 77 -4.71 5.49 6.11
N LEU A 78 -3.60 4.80 5.83
CA LEU A 78 -3.05 4.65 4.49
C LEU A 78 -4.06 4.05 3.51
N PHE A 79 -4.97 3.18 3.96
CA PHE A 79 -5.95 2.53 3.09
C PHE A 79 -7.13 3.45 2.79
N PHE A 80 -7.31 3.77 1.50
CA PHE A 80 -8.38 4.64 0.98
C PHE A 80 -9.54 3.83 0.38
N GLY A 81 -9.48 2.50 0.50
CA GLY A 81 -10.52 1.57 0.09
C GLY A 81 -10.13 0.14 0.45
N TRP A 82 -11.12 -0.74 0.32
CA TRP A 82 -10.97 -2.18 0.55
C TRP A 82 -11.70 -2.92 -0.57
N ALA A 83 -11.35 -4.18 -0.80
CA ALA A 83 -12.16 -5.05 -1.62
C ALA A 83 -13.59 -5.07 -1.08
N SER A 84 -14.57 -4.94 -1.99
CA SER A 84 -15.98 -4.75 -1.63
C SER A 84 -16.91 -5.79 -2.25
N GLU A 85 -16.40 -6.65 -3.11
CA GLU A 85 -17.16 -7.72 -3.75
C GLU A 85 -16.25 -8.90 -4.10
N ALA A 86 -16.71 -10.13 -3.84
CA ALA A 86 -16.09 -11.35 -4.33
C ALA A 86 -16.72 -11.77 -5.66
N ALA A 87 -16.19 -11.25 -6.77
CA ALA A 87 -16.71 -11.48 -8.12
C ALA A 87 -16.58 -12.94 -8.58
N PHE A 88 -15.57 -13.66 -8.07
CA PHE A 88 -15.36 -15.08 -8.37
C PHE A 88 -14.64 -15.77 -7.22
N TYR A 89 -15.05 -16.99 -6.87
CA TYR A 89 -14.35 -17.83 -5.91
C TYR A 89 -14.47 -19.30 -6.31
N GLN A 90 -13.33 -19.97 -6.45
CA GLN A 90 -13.24 -21.39 -6.74
C GLN A 90 -12.02 -21.98 -6.03
N PRO A 91 -12.20 -22.63 -4.87
CA PRO A 91 -11.09 -23.32 -4.21
C PRO A 91 -10.71 -24.60 -4.99
N SER A 92 -9.46 -25.06 -4.85
CA SER A 92 -8.96 -26.22 -5.60
C SER A 92 -9.56 -27.56 -5.11
N GLU A 93 -9.19 -27.98 -3.90
CA GLU A 93 -9.67 -29.18 -3.21
C GLU A 93 -10.55 -28.83 -1.99
N THR A 94 -10.90 -29.81 -1.15
CA THR A 94 -11.80 -29.58 -0.01
C THR A 94 -11.18 -28.64 1.03
N VAL A 95 -11.71 -27.43 1.09
CA VAL A 95 -11.52 -26.45 2.18
C VAL A 95 -12.56 -26.72 3.27
N SER A 96 -12.17 -26.59 4.54
CA SER A 96 -13.12 -26.64 5.66
C SER A 96 -14.19 -25.56 5.53
N VAL A 97 -15.45 -25.87 5.85
CA VAL A 97 -16.58 -24.93 5.66
C VAL A 97 -16.39 -23.58 6.37
N SER A 98 -15.62 -23.56 7.47
CA SER A 98 -15.32 -22.34 8.22
C SER A 98 -14.44 -21.34 7.45
N PHE A 99 -13.74 -21.78 6.40
CA PHE A 99 -12.79 -20.99 5.61
C PHE A 99 -13.18 -20.90 4.13
N SER A 100 -14.38 -21.31 3.76
CA SER A 100 -14.86 -21.32 2.36
C SER A 100 -15.85 -20.21 2.04
N ASP A 101 -15.92 -19.17 2.89
CA ASP A 101 -16.81 -18.02 2.69
C ASP A 101 -15.99 -16.84 2.12
N PRO A 102 -16.14 -16.49 0.83
CA PRO A 102 -15.36 -15.43 0.20
C PRO A 102 -15.69 -14.04 0.73
N GLU A 103 -16.82 -13.85 1.41
CA GLU A 103 -17.19 -12.57 2.01
C GLU A 103 -16.27 -12.19 3.18
N ARG A 104 -15.52 -13.16 3.74
CA ARG A 104 -14.48 -12.89 4.75
C ARG A 104 -13.34 -12.01 4.23
N ALA A 105 -13.10 -12.01 2.92
CA ALA A 105 -12.04 -11.21 2.32
C ALA A 105 -12.41 -9.74 2.05
N LEU A 106 -13.62 -9.32 2.44
CA LEU A 106 -14.16 -8.01 2.13
C LEU A 106 -14.05 -7.07 3.31
N GLY A 107 -13.82 -5.79 3.01
CA GLY A 107 -13.69 -4.76 4.02
C GLY A 107 -12.32 -4.70 4.69
N PRO A 108 -12.22 -3.97 5.82
CA PRO A 108 -10.95 -3.74 6.50
C PRO A 108 -10.32 -5.00 7.08
N VAL A 109 -8.98 -5.02 7.04
CA VAL A 109 -8.17 -5.98 7.79
C VAL A 109 -8.57 -5.99 9.28
N SER A 110 -8.69 -7.18 9.86
CA SER A 110 -9.02 -7.42 11.26
C SER A 110 -7.78 -7.76 12.09
N GLY A 111 -6.77 -8.38 11.47
CA GLY A 111 -5.61 -9.01 12.08
C GLY A 111 -5.89 -10.37 12.74
N ASP A 112 -7.13 -10.86 12.69
CA ASP A 112 -7.51 -12.19 13.17
C ASP A 112 -7.09 -13.22 12.11
N ASN A 113 -6.16 -14.09 12.48
CA ASN A 113 -5.61 -15.11 11.60
C ASN A 113 -6.63 -16.20 11.19
N PHE A 114 -7.83 -16.19 11.76
CA PHE A 114 -8.93 -17.08 11.38
C PHE A 114 -10.04 -16.38 10.58
N ASP A 115 -10.02 -15.05 10.45
CA ASP A 115 -10.99 -14.32 9.63
C ASP A 115 -10.55 -14.28 8.17
N VAL A 116 -10.46 -15.45 7.55
CA VAL A 116 -9.90 -15.63 6.22
C VAL A 116 -10.79 -16.48 5.31
N VAL A 117 -10.62 -16.31 4.01
CA VAL A 117 -11.06 -17.26 2.98
C VAL A 117 -9.86 -18.00 2.40
N SER A 118 -9.94 -19.33 2.38
CA SER A 118 -8.89 -20.20 1.89
C SER A 118 -9.11 -20.57 0.43
N LEU A 119 -8.04 -20.60 -0.36
CA LEU A 119 -8.08 -21.01 -1.77
C LEU A 119 -7.98 -22.53 -1.95
N GLY A 120 -7.67 -23.30 -0.91
CA GLY A 120 -7.51 -24.75 -1.02
C GLY A 120 -6.16 -25.14 -1.62
N ASP A 121 -5.48 -26.09 -0.99
CA ASP A 121 -4.20 -26.63 -1.46
C ASP A 121 -4.38 -27.88 -2.34
N GLN A 122 -3.56 -27.99 -3.39
CA GLN A 122 -3.56 -29.13 -4.29
C GLN A 122 -2.67 -30.28 -3.80
N SER A 123 -3.20 -31.50 -3.87
CA SER A 123 -2.41 -32.72 -3.72
C SER A 123 -1.47 -32.94 -4.92
N ALA A 124 -0.42 -33.74 -4.71
CA ALA A 124 0.47 -34.15 -5.81
C ALA A 124 -0.28 -34.86 -6.95
N ALA A 125 -1.36 -35.58 -6.63
CA ALA A 125 -2.21 -36.21 -7.64
C ALA A 125 -3.00 -35.17 -8.46
N SER A 126 -3.56 -34.15 -7.80
CA SER A 126 -4.28 -33.04 -8.46
C SER A 126 -3.35 -32.22 -9.37
N ILE A 127 -2.15 -31.90 -8.88
CA ILE A 127 -1.09 -31.26 -9.67
C ILE A 127 -0.72 -32.12 -10.89
N PHE A 128 -0.48 -33.42 -10.68
CA PHE A 128 -0.11 -34.34 -11.77
C PHE A 128 -1.21 -34.46 -12.83
N LEU A 129 -2.48 -34.39 -12.44
CA LEU A 129 -3.62 -34.41 -13.35
C LEU A 129 -3.86 -33.07 -14.07
N GLY A 130 -3.13 -32.01 -13.70
CA GLY A 130 -3.26 -30.69 -14.29
C GLY A 130 -4.54 -29.96 -13.88
N ASN A 131 -5.06 -30.24 -12.68
CA ASN A 131 -6.19 -29.50 -12.14
C ASN A 131 -5.81 -28.04 -11.86
N SER A 132 -6.78 -27.13 -11.93
CA SER A 132 -6.57 -25.71 -11.65
C SER A 132 -6.35 -25.45 -10.14
N PRO A 133 -5.38 -24.60 -9.77
CA PRO A 133 -5.22 -24.15 -8.39
C PRO A 133 -6.42 -23.31 -7.93
N GLY A 134 -6.49 -23.07 -6.62
CA GLY A 134 -7.53 -22.26 -6.02
C GLY A 134 -7.47 -20.84 -6.53
N THR A 135 -8.62 -20.17 -6.70
CA THR A 135 -8.67 -18.82 -7.26
C THR A 135 -9.79 -18.01 -6.64
N ILE A 136 -9.50 -16.75 -6.34
CA ILE A 136 -10.49 -15.74 -5.98
C ILE A 136 -10.26 -14.47 -6.79
N THR A 137 -11.32 -13.79 -7.20
CA THR A 137 -11.27 -12.45 -7.81
C THR A 137 -12.09 -11.51 -6.96
N LEU A 138 -11.45 -10.44 -6.47
CA LEU A 138 -12.10 -9.39 -5.70
C LEU A 138 -12.19 -8.11 -6.54
N ALA A 139 -13.30 -7.39 -6.38
CA ALA A 139 -13.56 -6.11 -7.03
C ALA A 139 -13.61 -4.96 -6.02
N PHE A 140 -13.30 -3.76 -6.52
CA PHE A 140 -13.25 -2.53 -5.72
C PHE A 140 -14.31 -1.53 -6.19
N ALA A 141 -14.98 -0.89 -5.23
CA ALA A 141 -15.99 0.14 -5.52
C ALA A 141 -15.42 1.35 -6.28
N LYS A 142 -14.12 1.63 -6.11
CA LYS A 142 -13.39 2.67 -6.85
C LYS A 142 -12.13 2.09 -7.48
N PRO A 143 -11.73 2.55 -8.69
CA PRO A 143 -10.49 2.10 -9.30
C PRO A 143 -9.27 2.41 -8.45
N ILE A 144 -8.34 1.45 -8.39
CA ILE A 144 -6.99 1.62 -7.85
C ILE A 144 -6.11 2.12 -9.00
N ARG A 145 -5.44 3.25 -8.85
CA ARG A 145 -4.65 3.91 -9.90
C ARG A 145 -3.17 3.59 -9.74
N ASP A 146 -2.43 3.58 -10.84
CA ASP A 146 -0.96 3.55 -10.85
C ASP A 146 -0.44 4.93 -10.41
N LEU A 147 -0.14 5.07 -9.11
CA LEU A 147 0.46 6.27 -8.51
C LEU A 147 1.90 5.98 -8.08
N SER A 148 2.52 6.88 -7.31
CA SER A 148 3.87 6.63 -6.83
C SER A 148 3.93 5.45 -5.85
N GLY A 149 4.68 4.39 -6.22
CA GLY A 149 4.96 3.24 -5.36
C GLY A 149 3.81 2.25 -5.30
N ALA A 150 3.74 1.45 -4.24
CA ALA A 150 2.71 0.45 -4.08
C ALA A 150 1.29 1.04 -4.03
N ASP A 151 0.39 0.39 -4.76
CA ASP A 151 -0.98 0.84 -4.99
C ASP A 151 -2.02 0.05 -4.19
N PHE A 152 -1.69 -1.17 -3.78
CA PHE A 152 -2.52 -1.99 -2.91
C PHE A 152 -1.68 -2.95 -2.07
N VAL A 153 -2.31 -3.53 -1.05
CA VAL A 153 -1.68 -4.43 -0.08
C VAL A 153 -2.57 -5.63 0.15
N ILE A 154 -2.00 -6.83 0.14
CA ILE A 154 -2.71 -8.08 0.42
C ILE A 154 -2.28 -8.62 1.79
N PHE A 155 -3.27 -8.98 2.61
CA PHE A 155 -3.11 -9.58 3.93
C PHE A 155 -3.53 -11.05 3.88
N GLU A 156 -2.68 -11.92 4.42
CA GLU A 156 -2.87 -13.37 4.56
C GLU A 156 -2.50 -13.76 6.00
N ASN A 157 -2.82 -14.97 6.48
CA ASN A 157 -2.64 -15.32 7.90
C ASN A 157 -1.24 -15.83 8.30
N GLY A 158 -0.22 -15.46 7.55
CA GLY A 158 1.15 -15.94 7.72
C GLY A 158 1.74 -15.56 9.09
N HIS A 159 2.60 -16.42 9.63
CA HIS A 159 3.12 -16.23 10.98
C HIS A 159 4.57 -16.68 11.16
N ILE A 160 5.28 -15.98 12.06
CA ILE A 160 6.65 -16.36 12.42
C ILE A 160 6.63 -17.72 13.10
N THR A 161 7.41 -18.67 12.59
CA THR A 161 7.55 -19.99 13.20
C THR A 161 8.47 -19.91 14.41
N GLN A 162 7.96 -20.18 15.62
CA GLN A 162 8.78 -20.28 16.84
C GLN A 162 9.49 -21.63 16.96
N THR A 163 9.01 -22.68 16.28
CA THR A 163 9.60 -24.01 16.26
C THR A 163 10.25 -24.26 14.92
N ASN A 164 11.57 -24.34 14.98
CA ASN A 164 12.48 -24.31 13.85
C ASN A 164 12.61 -25.68 13.16
N GLU A 165 11.52 -26.18 12.60
CA GLU A 165 11.55 -27.29 11.66
C GLU A 165 10.50 -26.87 10.61
N GLY A 166 10.84 -26.43 9.40
CA GLY A 166 11.90 -26.95 8.54
C GLY A 166 12.27 -25.99 7.41
N GLY A 167 13.23 -25.11 7.73
CA GLY A 167 14.07 -24.31 6.82
C GLY A 167 13.34 -23.18 6.08
N ALA A 168 13.63 -21.88 6.28
CA ALA A 168 14.85 -21.29 6.83
C ALA A 168 14.69 -20.65 8.23
N GLY A 169 14.98 -21.43 9.29
CA GLY A 169 15.52 -20.89 10.54
C GLY A 169 14.56 -20.18 11.51
N VAL A 170 15.12 -19.80 12.66
CA VAL A 170 14.55 -18.75 13.52
C VAL A 170 14.50 -17.47 12.69
N GLY A 171 13.31 -16.93 12.46
CA GLY A 171 13.08 -15.79 11.57
C GLY A 171 12.42 -16.12 10.24
N GLY A 172 12.20 -17.41 9.92
CA GLY A 172 11.34 -17.83 8.81
C GLY A 172 9.85 -17.60 9.11
N ILE A 173 9.04 -17.57 8.05
CA ILE A 173 7.58 -17.41 8.10
C ILE A 173 6.90 -18.68 7.58
N PHE A 174 5.90 -19.18 8.31
CA PHE A 174 4.88 -20.04 7.73
C PHE A 174 4.01 -19.13 6.87
N ALA A 175 4.11 -19.31 5.56
CA ALA A 175 3.40 -18.55 4.56
C ALA A 175 2.73 -19.54 3.62
N GLU A 176 1.55 -19.17 3.16
CA GLU A 176 0.92 -19.76 1.98
C GLU A 176 0.88 -18.64 0.94
N LEU A 177 1.37 -18.90 -0.28
CA LEU A 177 1.63 -17.88 -1.29
C LEU A 177 0.58 -17.92 -2.41
N ALA A 178 0.34 -16.75 -3.01
CA ALA A 178 -0.50 -16.65 -4.21
C ALA A 178 0.16 -15.76 -5.27
N TYR A 179 -0.04 -16.13 -6.54
CA TYR A 179 0.17 -15.22 -7.65
C TYR A 179 -0.88 -14.11 -7.62
N VAL A 180 -0.47 -12.93 -8.09
CA VAL A 180 -1.33 -11.75 -8.19
C VAL A 180 -1.50 -11.38 -9.65
N GLU A 181 -2.74 -11.32 -10.09
CA GLU A 181 -3.13 -10.81 -11.39
C GLU A 181 -4.07 -9.62 -11.22
N VAL A 182 -3.94 -8.62 -12.08
CA VAL A 182 -4.70 -7.37 -11.99
C VAL A 182 -5.48 -7.10 -13.26
N SER A 183 -6.64 -6.45 -13.15
CA SER A 183 -7.51 -6.21 -14.30
C SER A 183 -8.25 -4.87 -14.20
N ALA A 184 -8.38 -4.20 -15.35
CA ALA A 184 -9.17 -2.97 -15.48
C ALA A 184 -10.68 -3.22 -15.65
N ASP A 185 -11.06 -4.42 -16.13
CA ASP A 185 -12.43 -4.75 -16.53
C ASP A 185 -13.01 -6.00 -15.86
N GLY A 186 -12.20 -6.80 -15.17
CA GLY A 186 -12.62 -8.06 -14.55
C GLY A 186 -12.66 -9.24 -15.52
N GLU A 187 -12.26 -9.05 -16.78
CA GLU A 187 -12.24 -10.09 -17.82
C GLU A 187 -10.80 -10.42 -18.24
N THR A 188 -9.99 -9.39 -18.51
CA THR A 188 -8.60 -9.54 -18.94
C THR A 188 -7.65 -9.27 -17.79
N PHE A 189 -6.89 -10.29 -17.40
CA PHE A 189 -5.96 -10.23 -16.28
C PHE A 189 -4.51 -10.16 -16.74
N VAL A 190 -3.75 -9.27 -16.12
CA VAL A 190 -2.31 -9.11 -16.31
C VAL A 190 -1.60 -9.66 -15.07
N PRO A 191 -0.77 -10.71 -15.18
CA PRO A 191 -0.02 -11.22 -14.03
C PRO A 191 1.09 -10.25 -13.65
N LEU A 192 1.28 -10.01 -12.35
CA LEU A 192 2.43 -9.30 -11.82
C LEU A 192 3.62 -10.28 -11.72
N PRO A 193 4.78 -9.99 -12.33
CA PRO A 193 5.92 -10.90 -12.32
C PRO A 193 6.44 -11.17 -10.91
N ALA A 194 6.36 -12.43 -10.49
CA ALA A 194 6.80 -12.92 -9.18
C ALA A 194 8.23 -13.46 -9.19
N THR A 195 8.88 -13.50 -8.04
CA THR A 195 10.20 -14.12 -7.84
C THR A 195 10.24 -14.91 -6.53
N SER A 196 10.75 -16.14 -6.57
CA SER A 196 11.04 -16.99 -5.40
C SER A 196 12.42 -17.63 -5.49
N LEU A 197 13.33 -17.22 -4.59
CA LEU A 197 14.70 -17.72 -4.50
C LEU A 197 14.86 -18.85 -3.46
N ASN A 198 13.78 -19.24 -2.78
CA ASN A 198 13.77 -20.41 -1.90
C ASN A 198 14.01 -21.68 -2.73
N ALA A 199 15.09 -22.42 -2.43
CA ALA A 199 15.52 -23.55 -3.26
C ALA A 199 14.82 -24.88 -2.90
N ALA A 200 14.36 -25.02 -1.66
CA ALA A 200 13.62 -26.16 -1.13
C ALA A 200 13.05 -25.80 0.25
N LEU A 201 12.10 -26.61 0.74
CA LEU A 201 11.66 -26.62 2.13
C LEU A 201 12.35 -27.74 2.88
N ALA A 202 12.57 -27.57 4.18
CA ALA A 202 12.95 -28.70 5.02
C ALA A 202 11.73 -29.54 5.40
N VAL A 203 11.98 -30.85 5.44
CA VAL A 203 10.96 -31.87 5.68
C VAL A 203 10.89 -32.17 7.17
N LEU A 204 9.70 -32.06 7.74
CA LEU A 204 9.45 -32.22 9.16
C LEU A 204 9.15 -33.67 9.51
N PRO A 205 9.77 -34.24 10.56
CA PRO A 205 9.43 -35.58 11.02
C PRO A 205 7.94 -35.70 11.34
N GLY A 206 7.24 -36.60 10.65
CA GLY A 206 5.81 -36.88 10.86
C GLY A 206 4.84 -35.85 10.24
N PHE A 207 5.32 -34.69 9.78
CA PHE A 207 4.48 -33.64 9.20
C PHE A 207 4.80 -33.34 7.72
N GLY A 208 5.93 -33.82 7.17
CA GLY A 208 6.30 -33.50 5.79
C GLY A 208 6.62 -32.01 5.68
N THR A 209 6.19 -31.31 4.63
CA THR A 209 6.42 -29.87 4.45
C THR A 209 5.23 -29.00 4.87
N ARG A 210 4.20 -29.58 5.49
CA ARG A 210 2.92 -28.90 5.77
C ARG A 210 3.00 -27.74 6.76
N PHE A 211 4.08 -27.66 7.52
CA PHE A 211 4.36 -26.58 8.47
C PHE A 211 5.75 -26.00 8.24
N ALA A 212 6.33 -26.25 7.06
CA ALA A 212 7.61 -25.68 6.71
C ALA A 212 7.47 -24.15 6.59
N SER A 213 8.55 -23.45 6.91
CA SER A 213 8.63 -22.01 6.73
C SER A 213 9.41 -21.67 5.47
N ILE A 214 9.36 -20.42 5.04
CA ILE A 214 10.19 -19.86 3.98
C ILE A 214 11.01 -18.69 4.50
N ASP A 215 12.06 -18.34 3.76
CA ASP A 215 12.71 -17.04 3.91
C ASP A 215 11.96 -15.99 3.07
N ALA A 216 11.31 -15.04 3.74
CA ALA A 216 10.57 -13.96 3.09
C ALA A 216 11.47 -13.04 2.25
N THR A 217 12.76 -12.93 2.59
CA THR A 217 13.72 -12.09 1.84
C THR A 217 14.08 -12.69 0.47
N ASN A 218 13.66 -13.93 0.21
CA ASN A 218 13.80 -14.61 -1.07
C ASN A 218 12.53 -14.51 -1.94
N VAL A 219 11.47 -13.86 -1.47
CA VAL A 219 10.19 -13.74 -2.16
C VAL A 219 9.88 -12.28 -2.51
N PHE A 220 9.40 -12.06 -3.73
CA PHE A 220 8.94 -10.76 -4.24
C PHE A 220 7.73 -10.95 -5.15
N ASN A 221 6.76 -10.04 -5.07
CA ASN A 221 5.53 -10.06 -5.87
C ASN A 221 4.72 -11.38 -5.78
N LEU A 222 4.76 -12.05 -4.64
CA LEU A 222 3.81 -13.09 -4.24
C LEU A 222 3.11 -12.65 -2.97
N ALA A 223 1.79 -12.80 -2.90
CA ALA A 223 1.05 -12.51 -1.68
C ALA A 223 1.41 -13.53 -0.59
N GLY A 224 1.26 -13.19 0.70
CA GLY A 224 1.47 -14.13 1.82
C GLY A 224 2.86 -14.14 2.47
N LYS A 225 3.85 -13.43 1.91
CA LYS A 225 5.21 -13.39 2.50
C LYS A 225 5.35 -12.56 3.80
N HIS A 226 4.30 -11.87 4.25
CA HIS A 226 4.33 -10.98 5.41
C HIS A 226 3.43 -11.47 6.54
N VAL A 227 3.84 -11.22 7.78
CA VAL A 227 3.17 -11.75 8.97
C VAL A 227 1.87 -11.02 9.24
N ASN A 228 0.78 -11.77 9.40
CA ASN A 228 -0.49 -11.21 9.84
C ASN A 228 -1.29 -12.23 10.65
N ALA A 229 -0.79 -12.44 11.87
CA ALA A 229 -1.36 -13.32 12.88
C ALA A 229 -0.80 -12.97 14.28
N TYR A 230 -1.46 -13.48 15.33
CA TYR A 230 -0.97 -13.41 16.71
C TYR A 230 -0.60 -11.99 17.18
N GLY A 231 -1.50 -11.04 16.96
CA GLY A 231 -1.32 -9.64 17.33
C GLY A 231 -0.36 -8.88 16.41
N GLN A 232 0.14 -9.48 15.33
CA GLN A 232 0.86 -8.81 14.25
C GLN A 232 -0.03 -8.68 13.01
N SER A 233 0.08 -7.57 12.29
CA SER A 233 -0.63 -7.37 11.02
C SER A 233 0.22 -6.56 10.05
N TRP A 234 0.78 -7.25 9.05
CA TRP A 234 1.59 -6.73 7.97
C TRP A 234 1.15 -7.38 6.66
N GLY A 235 1.00 -6.59 5.61
CA GLY A 235 0.60 -7.07 4.30
C GLY A 235 1.68 -6.85 3.24
N THR A 236 1.57 -7.62 2.16
CA THR A 236 2.45 -7.52 1.00
C THR A 236 1.98 -6.42 0.05
N PRO A 237 2.79 -5.38 -0.17
CA PRO A 237 2.45 -4.32 -1.12
C PRO A 237 2.72 -4.73 -2.58
N PHE A 238 1.91 -4.20 -3.48
CA PHE A 238 2.03 -4.39 -4.93
C PHE A 238 1.92 -3.05 -5.65
N ASP A 239 2.77 -2.88 -6.66
CA ASP A 239 2.88 -1.68 -7.50
C ASP A 239 2.37 -2.03 -8.91
N LEU A 240 1.50 -1.19 -9.47
CA LEU A 240 0.97 -1.36 -10.83
C LEU A 240 1.98 -0.93 -11.91
N ALA A 241 3.01 -0.18 -11.54
CA ALA A 241 4.04 0.28 -12.46
C ALA A 241 4.65 -0.90 -13.24
N GLY A 242 4.60 -0.80 -14.56
CA GLY A 242 5.10 -1.83 -15.47
C GLY A 242 4.08 -2.93 -15.84
N SER A 243 2.89 -2.93 -15.25
CA SER A 243 1.76 -3.79 -15.71
C SER A 243 1.19 -3.34 -17.06
N GLY A 244 1.37 -2.06 -17.41
CA GLY A 244 0.75 -1.44 -18.58
C GLY A 244 -0.68 -0.93 -18.35
N LEU A 245 -1.21 -1.05 -17.13
CA LEU A 245 -2.50 -0.54 -16.71
C LEU A 245 -2.32 0.73 -15.88
N SER A 246 -3.06 1.80 -16.22
CA SER A 246 -3.05 3.06 -15.44
C SER A 246 -3.99 3.03 -14.23
N GLN A 247 -4.92 2.07 -14.22
CA GLN A 247 -5.82 1.79 -13.11
C GLN A 247 -6.43 0.39 -13.27
N ILE A 248 -6.86 -0.18 -12.15
CA ILE A 248 -7.49 -1.50 -12.05
C ILE A 248 -8.77 -1.42 -11.23
N THR A 249 -9.67 -2.37 -11.44
CA THR A 249 -10.92 -2.53 -10.66
C THR A 249 -11.02 -3.91 -10.02
N HIS A 250 -10.21 -4.86 -10.48
CA HIS A 250 -10.23 -6.24 -10.01
C HIS A 250 -8.81 -6.75 -9.74
N ILE A 251 -8.68 -7.56 -8.70
CA ILE A 251 -7.48 -8.31 -8.36
C ILE A 251 -7.88 -9.78 -8.28
N ARG A 252 -7.14 -10.65 -8.97
CA ARG A 252 -7.27 -12.09 -8.89
C ARG A 252 -6.06 -12.67 -8.17
N LEU A 253 -6.33 -13.51 -7.19
CA LEU A 253 -5.32 -14.31 -6.50
C LEU A 253 -5.47 -15.75 -6.94
N VAL A 254 -4.34 -16.36 -7.27
CA VAL A 254 -4.26 -17.77 -7.66
C VAL A 254 -3.30 -18.44 -6.70
N ASP A 255 -3.79 -19.44 -5.98
CA ASP A 255 -3.01 -20.25 -5.04
C ASP A 255 -1.73 -20.78 -5.70
N VAL A 256 -0.63 -20.80 -4.94
CA VAL A 256 0.59 -21.49 -5.30
C VAL A 256 0.70 -22.74 -4.44
N PRO A 257 0.36 -23.93 -4.96
CA PRO A 257 0.67 -25.17 -4.27
C PRO A 257 2.19 -25.30 -4.07
N GLY A 258 2.65 -25.20 -2.82
CA GLY A 258 4.04 -25.14 -2.38
C GLY A 258 4.97 -26.30 -2.70
N SER A 259 4.56 -27.23 -3.55
CA SER A 259 5.30 -28.45 -3.86
C SER A 259 6.54 -28.20 -4.74
N GLY A 260 6.76 -26.99 -5.24
CA GLY A 260 7.78 -26.68 -6.26
C GLY A 260 7.33 -26.90 -7.71
N ALA A 261 6.09 -27.34 -7.94
CA ALA A 261 5.56 -27.58 -9.28
C ALA A 261 5.28 -26.26 -10.03
N TYR A 262 4.78 -25.26 -9.30
CA TYR A 262 4.50 -23.91 -9.79
C TYR A 262 5.79 -23.08 -9.84
N LYS A 263 5.86 -22.16 -10.80
CA LYS A 263 7.10 -21.47 -11.19
C LYS A 263 6.98 -19.96 -11.15
N ASP A 264 8.04 -19.29 -10.74
CA ASP A 264 8.09 -17.83 -10.82
C ASP A 264 8.37 -17.32 -12.24
N SER A 265 8.50 -16.00 -12.41
CA SER A 265 8.68 -15.39 -13.74
C SER A 265 10.00 -15.76 -14.43
N ALA A 266 10.93 -16.42 -13.73
CA ALA A 266 12.20 -16.89 -14.24
C ALA A 266 12.27 -18.43 -14.30
N ASP A 267 11.11 -19.10 -14.28
CA ASP A 267 10.96 -20.56 -14.34
C ASP A 267 11.57 -21.31 -13.13
N ARG A 268 11.73 -20.63 -11.99
CA ARG A 268 12.21 -21.26 -10.75
C ARG A 268 11.05 -21.86 -9.96
N PRO A 269 11.21 -23.05 -9.35
CA PRO A 269 10.23 -23.60 -8.42
C PRO A 269 9.86 -22.61 -7.32
N ILE A 270 8.57 -22.50 -7.01
CA ILE A 270 8.07 -21.78 -5.83
C ILE A 270 7.72 -22.83 -4.77
N TYR A 271 8.16 -22.58 -3.54
CA TYR A 271 7.88 -23.43 -2.40
C TYR A 271 7.30 -22.60 -1.26
N ASP A 272 6.32 -23.17 -0.57
CA ASP A 272 5.70 -22.70 0.66
C ASP A 272 5.07 -23.90 1.41
N ALA A 273 4.35 -23.69 2.51
CA ALA A 273 3.82 -24.80 3.29
C ALA A 273 2.92 -25.73 2.45
N TRP A 274 3.26 -27.04 2.40
CA TRP A 274 2.55 -27.99 1.55
C TRP A 274 2.67 -29.45 2.05
N LYS A 275 1.68 -30.34 1.94
CA LYS A 275 0.28 -30.04 1.69
C LYS A 275 -0.39 -29.65 3.01
N THR A 276 -0.98 -28.45 3.08
CA THR A 276 -1.69 -27.97 4.28
C THR A 276 -3.10 -28.56 4.38
N ILE A 277 -3.77 -28.33 5.51
CA ILE A 277 -5.07 -28.94 5.84
C ILE A 277 -5.99 -27.91 6.50
N SER A 278 -7.30 -28.15 6.44
CA SER A 278 -8.35 -27.24 6.92
C SER A 278 -8.47 -25.97 6.07
N SER A 279 -7.75 -24.92 6.42
CA SER A 279 -7.55 -23.72 5.59
C SER A 279 -6.29 -23.94 4.77
N GLY A 280 -6.33 -24.94 3.88
CA GLY A 280 -5.13 -25.29 3.13
C GLY A 280 -4.94 -24.36 1.94
N GLY A 281 -3.71 -23.96 1.64
CA GLY A 281 -3.38 -23.07 0.54
C GLY A 281 -3.53 -21.62 0.97
N PHE A 282 -3.45 -20.69 0.03
CA PHE A 282 -3.48 -19.26 0.35
C PHE A 282 -4.74 -18.86 1.15
N ASP A 283 -4.52 -18.28 2.33
CA ASP A 283 -5.56 -17.86 3.28
C ASP A 283 -5.74 -16.34 3.28
N LEU A 284 -6.57 -15.83 2.38
CA LEU A 284 -6.80 -14.40 2.19
C LEU A 284 -7.62 -13.79 3.33
N GLU A 285 -7.08 -12.76 3.99
CA GLU A 285 -7.84 -11.94 4.94
C GLU A 285 -8.44 -10.70 4.27
N ALA A 286 -7.61 -9.88 3.61
CA ALA A 286 -8.08 -8.59 3.09
C ALA A 286 -7.18 -8.07 1.97
N ILE A 287 -7.75 -7.21 1.12
CA ILE A 287 -6.99 -6.40 0.18
C ILE A 287 -7.30 -4.92 0.41
N GLY A 288 -6.31 -4.18 0.91
CA GLY A 288 -6.38 -2.75 1.15
C GLY A 288 -5.86 -1.96 -0.04
N ALA A 289 -6.66 -1.02 -0.55
CA ALA A 289 -6.28 -0.14 -1.64
C ALA A 289 -5.59 1.13 -1.10
N ILE A 290 -4.40 1.44 -1.62
CA ILE A 290 -3.65 2.67 -1.28
C ILE A 290 -4.02 3.77 -2.27
N SER A 291 -3.87 3.50 -3.56
CA SER A 291 -3.89 4.51 -4.64
C SER A 291 -5.29 4.76 -5.20
N VAL A 292 -6.26 5.00 -4.32
CA VAL A 292 -7.63 5.37 -4.70
C VAL A 292 -7.76 6.89 -4.69
N SER A 293 -8.15 7.47 -5.81
CA SER A 293 -8.43 8.92 -5.87
C SER A 293 -9.77 9.21 -5.22
N MET A 294 -9.83 10.29 -4.44
CA MET A 294 -11.00 10.61 -3.65
C MET A 294 -11.24 12.11 -3.57
N THR A 295 -12.45 12.48 -3.16
CA THR A 295 -12.79 13.85 -2.80
C THR A 295 -12.72 14.05 -1.30
N TYR A 296 -12.61 15.30 -0.84
CA TYR A 296 -12.66 15.64 0.59
C TYR A 296 -13.94 15.10 1.24
N ALA A 297 -15.07 15.17 0.56
CA ALA A 297 -16.36 14.72 1.08
C ALA A 297 -16.43 13.21 1.31
N GLU A 298 -15.63 12.44 0.59
CA GLU A 298 -15.58 10.98 0.64
C GLU A 298 -14.42 10.46 1.49
N TRP A 299 -13.61 11.35 2.06
CA TRP A 299 -12.42 10.99 2.81
C TRP A 299 -12.77 10.16 4.07
N PRO A 300 -12.39 8.86 4.15
CA PRO A 300 -12.82 7.93 5.20
C PRO A 300 -12.46 8.40 6.60
N GLN A 301 -11.37 9.13 6.67
CA GLN A 301 -10.85 9.76 7.85
C GLN A 301 -11.90 10.68 8.52
N LEU A 302 -12.75 11.38 7.76
CA LEU A 302 -13.82 12.18 8.34
C LEU A 302 -14.81 11.37 9.19
N GLU A 303 -14.93 10.05 9.02
CA GLU A 303 -15.81 9.21 9.83
C GLU A 303 -15.46 9.22 11.31
N ASN A 304 -14.17 9.39 11.65
CA ASN A 304 -13.67 9.51 13.02
C ASN A 304 -13.92 10.90 13.64
N VAL A 305 -14.42 11.86 12.86
CA VAL A 305 -14.70 13.23 13.32
C VAL A 305 -16.21 13.42 13.53
N PRO A 306 -16.67 14.09 14.61
CA PRO A 306 -18.09 14.43 14.76
C PRO A 306 -18.64 15.24 13.58
N LEU A 307 -19.87 14.94 13.12
CA LEU A 307 -20.46 15.55 11.91
C LEU A 307 -20.40 17.08 11.88
N ASN A 308 -20.56 17.74 13.03
CA ASN A 308 -20.53 19.19 13.16
C ASN A 308 -19.11 19.81 13.20
N ARG A 309 -18.07 18.99 12.99
CA ARG A 309 -16.65 19.39 12.94
C ARG A 309 -15.93 18.88 11.68
N ARG A 310 -16.67 18.42 10.68
CA ARG A 310 -16.15 17.89 9.39
C ARG A 310 -16.01 18.97 8.31
N GLY A 311 -16.17 20.24 8.64
CA GLY A 311 -16.02 21.34 7.69
C GLY A 311 -14.56 21.51 7.25
N PRO A 312 -14.30 21.97 6.01
CA PRO A 312 -12.93 22.19 5.52
C PRO A 312 -12.06 23.12 6.38
N ALA A 313 -12.68 24.03 7.15
CA ALA A 313 -12.00 24.98 8.02
C ALA A 313 -12.02 24.58 9.51
N ASP A 314 -12.67 23.46 9.85
CA ASP A 314 -12.68 22.96 11.22
C ASP A 314 -11.33 22.32 11.56
N ASP A 315 -10.99 22.36 12.84
CA ASP A 315 -9.76 21.81 13.42
C ASP A 315 -10.20 20.94 14.62
N PRO A 316 -10.47 19.63 14.43
CA PRO A 316 -11.11 18.80 15.43
C PRO A 316 -10.20 18.45 16.61
N ASP A 317 -8.93 18.16 16.33
CA ASP A 317 -7.89 17.80 17.31
C ASP A 317 -7.22 19.02 17.98
N GLY A 318 -7.34 20.21 17.39
CA GLY A 318 -6.85 21.47 17.97
C GLY A 318 -5.35 21.70 17.78
N ASP A 319 -4.73 21.06 16.78
CA ASP A 319 -3.29 21.23 16.50
C ASP A 319 -2.97 22.46 15.62
N GLY A 320 -4.01 23.17 15.21
CA GLY A 320 -3.95 24.41 14.44
C GLY A 320 -3.90 24.19 12.92
N ILE A 321 -4.14 22.98 12.43
CA ILE A 321 -4.28 22.68 11.01
C ILE A 321 -5.74 22.30 10.69
N PRO A 322 -6.40 23.00 9.75
CA PRO A 322 -7.77 22.68 9.42
C PRO A 322 -7.86 21.41 8.58
N ASN A 323 -9.00 20.72 8.65
CA ASN A 323 -9.28 19.47 7.94
C ASN A 323 -8.90 19.50 6.44
N LEU A 324 -9.11 20.62 5.75
CA LEU A 324 -8.74 20.73 4.33
C LEU A 324 -7.24 20.61 4.10
N LEU A 325 -6.43 21.17 5.00
CA LEU A 325 -4.99 21.11 4.91
C LEU A 325 -4.48 19.73 5.39
N GLU A 326 -5.13 19.13 6.38
CA GLU A 326 -4.90 17.74 6.79
C GLU A 326 -5.07 16.78 5.60
N TYR A 327 -6.23 16.87 4.93
CA TYR A 327 -6.53 16.10 3.73
C TYR A 327 -5.51 16.33 2.60
N ALA A 328 -5.10 17.58 2.40
CA ALA A 328 -4.14 17.94 1.36
C ALA A 328 -2.73 17.38 1.61
N CYS A 329 -2.35 17.24 2.89
CA CYS A 329 -1.04 16.82 3.35
C CYS A 329 -0.96 15.33 3.70
N GLY A 330 -2.10 14.63 3.78
CA GLY A 330 -2.19 13.23 4.17
C GLY A 330 -2.00 13.00 5.67
N THR A 331 -2.38 13.97 6.51
CA THR A 331 -2.39 13.89 7.99
C THR A 331 -3.83 13.70 8.51
N LEU A 332 -4.02 13.49 9.82
CA LEU A 332 -5.28 12.96 10.37
C LEU A 332 -6.04 13.99 11.22
N PRO A 333 -7.30 14.32 10.88
CA PRO A 333 -8.05 15.40 11.56
C PRO A 333 -8.60 15.06 12.96
N TRP A 334 -8.27 13.90 13.52
CA TRP A 334 -8.59 13.55 14.92
C TRP A 334 -7.36 13.18 15.72
N LEU A 335 -6.17 13.38 15.17
CA LEU A 335 -4.90 13.09 15.81
C LEU A 335 -4.00 14.32 15.61
N GLY A 336 -3.49 14.90 16.69
CA GLY A 336 -2.60 16.06 16.61
C GLY A 336 -1.23 15.72 16.00
N ASP A 337 -1.20 15.40 14.71
CA ASP A 337 -0.05 14.98 13.90
C ASP A 337 0.31 16.00 12.81
N ALA A 338 -0.25 17.21 12.88
CA ALA A 338 -0.01 18.33 11.98
C ALA A 338 1.42 18.43 11.44
N VAL A 339 1.53 18.37 10.12
CA VAL A 339 2.76 18.68 9.39
C VAL A 339 2.61 20.03 8.68
N ARG A 340 3.27 21.05 9.24
CA ARG A 340 3.21 22.41 8.70
C ARG A 340 4.13 22.60 7.49
N PRO A 341 3.71 23.39 6.48
CA PRO A 341 4.63 23.87 5.46
C PRO A 341 5.84 24.60 6.10
N THR A 342 7.05 24.28 5.64
CA THR A 342 8.30 24.84 6.16
C THR A 342 9.00 25.70 5.12
N LEU A 343 9.67 26.77 5.57
CA LEU A 343 10.53 27.56 4.70
C LEU A 343 11.80 26.77 4.38
N VAL A 344 12.18 26.75 3.12
CA VAL A 344 13.43 26.12 2.64
C VAL A 344 14.36 27.13 2.01
N SER A 345 15.64 26.79 1.96
CA SER A 345 16.67 27.54 1.24
C SER A 345 17.61 26.57 0.55
N ASP A 346 17.79 26.76 -0.75
CA ASP A 346 18.59 25.91 -1.62
C ASP A 346 19.35 26.79 -2.64
N PRO A 347 20.15 26.21 -3.56
CA PRO A 347 20.87 27.00 -4.57
C PRO A 347 19.95 27.83 -5.50
N ALA A 348 18.70 27.42 -5.70
CA ALA A 348 17.71 28.14 -6.47
C ALA A 348 17.03 29.26 -5.65
N GLY A 349 17.23 29.33 -4.32
CA GLY A 349 16.85 30.47 -3.49
C GLY A 349 16.00 30.08 -2.30
N LYS A 350 15.00 30.90 -1.97
CA LYS A 350 14.09 30.66 -0.84
C LYS A 350 12.78 30.06 -1.35
N GLY A 351 12.15 29.25 -0.51
CA GLY A 351 10.95 28.53 -0.92
C GLY A 351 10.12 28.01 0.22
N LEU A 352 9.13 27.19 -0.16
CA LEU A 352 8.25 26.47 0.75
C LEU A 352 8.31 24.97 0.44
N SER A 353 8.40 24.14 1.48
CA SER A 353 8.22 22.69 1.40
C SER A 353 7.00 22.25 2.20
N PHE A 354 6.23 21.31 1.67
CA PHE A 354 5.00 20.82 2.29
C PHE A 354 4.75 19.36 1.86
N LEU A 355 3.86 18.68 2.57
CA LEU A 355 3.37 17.36 2.16
C LEU A 355 2.22 17.50 1.17
N ARG A 356 2.14 16.59 0.23
CA ARG A 356 1.10 16.53 -0.80
C ARG A 356 0.68 15.09 -0.99
N ASP A 357 -0.60 14.81 -0.80
CA ASP A 357 -1.18 13.50 -1.10
C ASP A 357 -1.57 13.41 -2.58
N GLU A 358 -1.04 12.44 -3.32
CA GLU A 358 -1.37 12.21 -4.73
C GLU A 358 -2.82 11.74 -4.95
N ARG A 359 -3.49 11.27 -3.88
CA ARG A 359 -4.84 10.71 -3.94
C ARG A 359 -5.93 11.78 -3.86
N ALA A 360 -5.60 12.98 -3.40
CA ALA A 360 -6.54 14.08 -3.23
C ALA A 360 -6.99 14.66 -4.58
N GLY A 361 -8.09 14.15 -5.11
CA GLY A 361 -8.54 14.37 -6.49
C GLY A 361 -9.23 15.72 -6.74
N ASP A 362 -9.69 16.38 -5.69
CA ASP A 362 -10.53 17.59 -5.74
C ASP A 362 -9.84 18.82 -5.15
N LEU A 363 -8.51 18.87 -5.17
CA LEU A 363 -7.72 19.99 -4.65
C LEU A 363 -6.94 20.72 -5.74
N ARG A 364 -6.88 22.04 -5.62
CA ARG A 364 -5.85 22.88 -6.24
C ARG A 364 -4.85 23.33 -5.19
N TYR A 365 -3.59 23.04 -5.44
CA TYR A 365 -2.43 23.52 -4.69
C TYR A 365 -1.82 24.72 -5.41
N GLU A 366 -1.55 25.80 -4.68
CA GLU A 366 -0.82 26.97 -5.19
C GLU A 366 0.27 27.37 -4.18
N VAL A 367 1.53 27.38 -4.61
CA VAL A 367 2.60 28.04 -3.84
C VAL A 367 2.64 29.49 -4.27
N GLN A 368 2.38 30.39 -3.31
CA GLN A 368 2.28 31.82 -3.56
C GLN A 368 3.28 32.61 -2.74
N VAL A 369 3.73 33.71 -3.33
CA VAL A 369 4.69 34.64 -2.73
C VAL A 369 4.12 36.05 -2.69
N SER A 370 4.58 36.83 -1.71
CA SER A 370 4.19 38.23 -1.56
C SER A 370 5.31 39.07 -0.98
N GLU A 371 5.33 40.35 -1.32
CA GLU A 371 6.21 41.35 -0.72
C GLU A 371 5.62 41.97 0.56
N ASN A 372 4.28 41.97 0.68
CA ASN A 372 3.54 42.74 1.68
C ASN A 372 2.42 41.94 2.38
N ALA A 373 2.28 40.66 2.07
CA ALA A 373 1.21 39.75 2.52
C ALA A 373 -0.23 40.13 2.07
N ALA A 374 -0.39 41.15 1.23
CA ALA A 374 -1.68 41.58 0.68
C ALA A 374 -1.84 41.18 -0.79
N THR A 375 -0.81 41.41 -1.61
CA THR A 375 -0.80 41.05 -3.04
C THR A 375 0.02 39.79 -3.25
N TRP A 376 -0.56 38.77 -3.85
CA TRP A 376 0.04 37.44 -3.99
C TRP A 376 0.29 37.09 -5.46
N VAL A 377 1.44 36.48 -5.73
CA VAL A 377 1.83 35.94 -7.04
C VAL A 377 1.96 34.43 -6.88
N THR A 378 1.33 33.65 -7.77
CA THR A 378 1.49 32.19 -7.80
C THR A 378 2.80 31.83 -8.51
N LEU A 379 3.64 31.03 -7.85
CA LEU A 379 4.88 30.48 -8.41
C LEU A 379 4.64 29.19 -9.17
N ALA A 380 3.87 28.31 -8.55
CA ALA A 380 3.57 26.99 -9.07
C ALA A 380 2.19 26.55 -8.59
N SER A 381 1.53 25.73 -9.40
CA SER A 381 0.22 25.17 -9.08
C SER A 381 0.07 23.75 -9.61
N GLY A 382 -0.80 22.97 -8.99
CA GLY A 382 -1.18 21.63 -9.43
C GLY A 382 -2.59 21.29 -8.96
N ASP A 383 -3.29 20.48 -9.74
CA ASP A 383 -4.67 20.05 -9.48
C ASP A 383 -4.71 18.54 -9.23
N GLY A 384 -5.64 18.08 -8.38
CA GLY A 384 -5.99 16.66 -8.21
C GLY A 384 -4.82 15.77 -7.80
N GLY A 385 -3.96 16.25 -6.89
CA GLY A 385 -2.79 15.49 -6.44
C GLY A 385 -1.73 15.29 -7.53
N ALA A 386 -1.75 16.07 -8.62
CA ALA A 386 -0.67 16.05 -9.61
C ALA A 386 0.56 16.83 -9.13
N PRO A 387 1.77 16.52 -9.64
CA PRO A 387 2.96 17.33 -9.42
C PRO A 387 2.74 18.79 -9.85
N LEU A 388 3.29 19.72 -9.07
CA LEU A 388 3.14 21.15 -9.34
C LEU A 388 3.89 21.55 -10.62
N GLN A 389 3.30 22.45 -11.39
CA GLN A 389 3.91 23.06 -12.56
C GLN A 389 4.13 24.55 -12.31
N ALA A 390 5.19 25.11 -12.92
CA ALA A 390 5.47 26.54 -12.85
C ALA A 390 4.31 27.36 -13.43
N ALA A 391 3.92 28.42 -12.72
CA ALA A 391 2.94 29.37 -13.22
C ALA A 391 3.49 30.13 -14.43
N PRO A 392 2.63 30.64 -15.34
CA PRO A 392 3.06 31.38 -16.52
C PRO A 392 4.03 32.52 -16.19
N GLY A 393 5.21 32.52 -16.82
CA GLY A 393 6.24 33.53 -16.63
C GLY A 393 7.06 33.40 -15.34
N GLN A 394 6.84 32.36 -14.54
CA GLN A 394 7.70 32.02 -13.40
C GLN A 394 8.65 30.88 -13.78
N THR A 395 9.80 30.81 -13.11
CA THR A 395 10.80 29.75 -13.28
C THR A 395 11.31 29.24 -11.93
N PRO A 396 10.42 28.78 -11.02
CA PRO A 396 10.86 28.21 -9.75
C PRO A 396 11.58 26.87 -9.98
N LEU A 397 12.43 26.50 -9.03
CA LEU A 397 12.82 25.10 -8.86
C LEU A 397 11.69 24.37 -8.14
N ILE A 398 11.23 23.27 -8.71
CA ILE A 398 10.22 22.38 -8.12
C ILE A 398 10.88 21.03 -7.90
N THR A 399 10.85 20.53 -6.67
CA THR A 399 11.30 19.18 -6.33
C THR A 399 10.16 18.41 -5.70
N ASP A 400 10.12 17.10 -5.93
CA ASP A 400 9.04 16.26 -5.47
C ASP A 400 9.53 14.83 -5.17
N VAL A 401 9.64 14.49 -3.90
CA VAL A 401 10.23 13.22 -3.43
C VAL A 401 9.25 12.45 -2.54
N SER A 402 9.37 11.12 -2.46
CA SER A 402 8.54 10.35 -1.52
C SER A 402 8.80 10.81 -0.07
N ALA A 403 7.74 10.91 0.72
CA ALA A 403 7.79 11.35 2.12
C ALA A 403 7.25 10.31 3.11
N GLY A 404 6.75 9.17 2.61
CA GLY A 404 6.26 8.08 3.45
C GLY A 404 7.37 7.45 4.28
N SER A 405 7.01 6.94 5.45
CA SER A 405 7.93 6.17 6.32
C SER A 405 8.19 4.76 5.79
N ILE A 406 7.35 4.27 4.88
CA ILE A 406 7.46 2.96 4.23
C ILE A 406 7.94 3.21 2.80
N ARG A 407 9.13 2.71 2.48
CA ARG A 407 9.84 3.03 1.24
C ARG A 407 9.15 2.50 -0.02
N SER A 408 8.41 1.39 0.09
CA SER A 408 7.60 0.84 -0.98
C SER A 408 6.34 1.68 -1.28
N VAL A 409 5.93 2.58 -0.39
CA VAL A 409 4.74 3.43 -0.55
C VAL A 409 5.17 4.86 -0.90
N GLY A 410 4.58 5.43 -1.96
CA GLY A 410 5.04 6.71 -2.50
C GLY A 410 4.00 7.81 -2.64
N VAL A 411 2.72 7.55 -2.34
CA VAL A 411 1.59 8.47 -2.59
C VAL A 411 1.64 9.77 -1.78
N ILE A 412 2.32 9.77 -0.63
CA ILE A 412 2.60 11.01 0.12
C ILE A 412 3.93 11.58 -0.33
N ARG A 413 3.88 12.78 -0.92
CA ARG A 413 5.03 13.47 -1.48
C ARG A 413 5.48 14.63 -0.62
N ARG A 414 6.78 14.87 -0.56
CA ARG A 414 7.36 16.12 -0.08
C ARG A 414 7.68 16.96 -1.30
N THR A 415 6.81 17.93 -1.56
CA THR A 415 7.01 18.92 -2.61
C THR A 415 7.76 20.12 -2.02
N ALA A 416 8.72 20.67 -2.76
CA ALA A 416 9.34 21.95 -2.45
C ALA A 416 9.39 22.85 -3.68
N VAL A 417 9.04 24.12 -3.51
CA VAL A 417 9.06 25.15 -4.56
C VAL A 417 9.90 26.32 -4.07
N SER A 418 11.01 26.59 -4.75
CA SER A 418 11.97 27.64 -4.40
C SER A 418 12.32 28.53 -5.59
N GLU A 419 12.73 29.76 -5.30
CA GLU A 419 13.12 30.72 -6.33
C GLU A 419 14.10 31.79 -5.83
N GLN A 420 14.81 32.38 -6.78
CA GLN A 420 15.46 33.67 -6.62
C GLN A 420 14.46 34.75 -7.02
N PRO A 421 14.12 35.69 -6.12
CA PRO A 421 13.23 36.79 -6.47
C PRO A 421 13.78 37.56 -7.69
N PRO A 422 12.91 38.01 -8.61
CA PRO A 422 13.33 38.88 -9.71
C PRO A 422 14.07 40.12 -9.19
N ALA A 423 15.02 40.64 -9.97
CA ALA A 423 15.79 41.82 -9.59
C ALA A 423 14.87 43.00 -9.19
N GLY A 424 15.08 43.53 -8.00
CA GLY A 424 14.27 44.62 -7.43
C GLY A 424 13.01 44.18 -6.67
N SER A 425 12.67 42.89 -6.66
CA SER A 425 11.57 42.34 -5.86
C SER A 425 12.03 41.91 -4.48
N THR A 426 11.18 42.08 -3.46
CA THR A 426 11.43 41.62 -2.10
C THR A 426 10.35 40.64 -1.63
N ARG A 427 10.24 39.50 -2.32
CA ARG A 427 9.36 38.39 -1.93
C ARG A 427 9.75 37.86 -0.54
N ARG A 428 8.98 38.25 0.48
CA ARG A 428 9.27 38.01 1.91
C ARG A 428 8.30 37.01 2.54
N PHE A 429 7.10 36.89 1.98
CA PHE A 429 6.05 36.03 2.49
C PHE A 429 5.81 34.89 1.51
N TYR A 430 5.63 33.68 2.05
CA TYR A 430 5.35 32.46 1.32
C TYR A 430 4.10 31.84 1.94
N ARG A 431 3.21 31.30 1.11
CA ARG A 431 2.10 30.49 1.58
C ARG A 431 1.82 29.35 0.62
N LEU A 432 1.33 28.26 1.19
CA LEU A 432 0.57 27.26 0.45
C LEU A 432 -0.89 27.68 0.51
N LYS A 433 -1.54 27.80 -0.64
CA LYS A 433 -2.98 27.94 -0.74
C LYS A 433 -3.55 26.65 -1.30
N VAL A 434 -4.43 26.02 -0.54
CA VAL A 434 -5.20 24.85 -0.97
C VAL A 434 -6.65 25.27 -1.17
N THR A 435 -7.26 24.85 -2.27
CA THR A 435 -8.66 25.17 -2.60
C THR A 435 -9.36 23.91 -3.10
N LEU A 436 -10.57 23.64 -2.63
CA LEU A 436 -11.43 22.63 -3.24
C LEU A 436 -11.80 23.05 -4.67
N ILE A 437 -11.71 22.12 -5.61
CA ILE A 437 -12.14 22.29 -7.00
C ILE A 437 -13.24 21.28 -7.33
N PRO A 438 -14.11 21.58 -8.32
CA PRO A 438 -15.24 20.72 -8.68
C PRO A 438 -14.87 19.34 -9.18
#